data_AF-A0A4V6EPG2-F1
#
_entry.id   AF-A0A4V6EPG2-F1
#
_cell.length_a   1.000
_cell.length_b   1.000
_cell.length_c   1.000
_cell.angle_alpha   90.00
_cell.angle_beta   90.00
_cell.angle_gamma   90.00
#
_symmetry.space_group_name_H-M   'P 1'
#
loop_
_entity.id
_entity.type
_entity.pdbx_description
1 polymer ?
#
loop_
_entity_poly.entity_id
_entity_poly.type
_entity_poly.pdbx_seq_one_letter_code
_entity_poly.pdbx_strand_id
1 'polypeptide(L)'
;MLKEKPEYLLNDKFDDIYFDVVDAIDEAEQVYLINNNLIERISKSIEAGEPFIIGETGFGAGRLVVSLMRYLDKSNMKNVYIEYNSVELYPMSPERMHNILDGFRERVGDKIDALVKAYQSIDINVSGWHAVEMTQPFGTLKLNLWVGEALEMVSSLEKCCDVWFLDGHSPKKNPEMWRPELLLEIGKKTKIGGACATFTVAGAVKRALTDAGFVIKKFPGCGGKNEVLQGVKMIESRCGVSCEECSYREPYKCGGCIHTNGNPFHGECPVAKCCQNRGFVHCGKCPNIPCELLTRYSNDEEHGDNPKGARIEQCKKWA
;
A
#
# COMPACT_ATOMS: atom_id res chain seq x y z
N MET A 1 -4.83 -34.64 6.72
CA MET A 1 -5.70 -34.24 7.83
C MET A 1 -5.76 -32.72 7.83
N LEU A 2 -6.94 -32.13 7.65
CA LEU A 2 -7.13 -30.69 7.90
C LEU A 2 -6.80 -30.47 9.38
N LYS A 3 -5.76 -29.69 9.70
CA LYS A 3 -5.56 -29.24 11.08
C LYS A 3 -6.84 -28.53 11.50
N GLU A 4 -7.44 -28.93 12.61
CA GLU A 4 -8.60 -28.23 13.18
C GLU A 4 -8.24 -26.75 13.32
N LYS A 5 -9.07 -25.87 12.76
CA LYS A 5 -8.89 -24.43 12.86
C LYS A 5 -9.08 -24.05 14.34
N PRO A 6 -8.14 -23.34 14.98
CA PRO A 6 -8.30 -22.98 16.38
C PRO A 6 -9.51 -22.06 16.54
N GLU A 7 -10.45 -22.47 17.39
CA GLU A 7 -11.75 -21.80 17.54
C GLU A 7 -11.59 -20.33 17.95
N TYR A 8 -10.59 -20.01 18.77
CA TYR A 8 -10.30 -18.64 19.20
C TYR A 8 -9.86 -17.69 18.07
N LEU A 9 -9.39 -18.23 16.93
CA LEU A 9 -9.01 -17.45 15.74
C LEU A 9 -10.11 -17.39 14.69
N LEU A 10 -11.22 -18.07 14.90
CA LEU A 10 -12.30 -18.11 13.92
C LEU A 10 -12.96 -16.74 13.82
N ASN A 11 -13.15 -16.30 12.58
CA ASN A 11 -14.00 -15.19 12.22
C ASN A 11 -15.28 -15.75 11.60
N ASP A 12 -16.33 -15.87 12.41
CA ASP A 12 -17.61 -16.48 12.02
C ASP A 12 -18.27 -15.80 10.83
N LYS A 13 -18.01 -14.50 10.62
CA LYS A 13 -18.58 -13.75 9.49
C LYS A 13 -18.05 -14.20 8.15
N PHE A 14 -16.80 -14.66 8.10
CA PHE A 14 -16.12 -15.08 6.87
C PHE A 14 -15.86 -16.60 6.83
N ASP A 15 -16.24 -17.32 7.88
CA ASP A 15 -15.97 -18.76 8.03
C ASP A 15 -14.49 -19.07 7.76
N ASP A 16 -13.61 -18.24 8.33
CA ASP A 16 -12.17 -18.35 8.17
C ASP A 16 -11.41 -17.85 9.40
N ILE A 17 -10.15 -18.24 9.52
CA ILE A 17 -9.29 -17.77 10.62
C ILE A 17 -8.66 -16.41 10.28
N TYR A 18 -8.40 -15.57 11.28
CA TYR A 18 -7.75 -14.28 11.06
C TYR A 18 -6.33 -14.42 10.47
N PHE A 19 -5.56 -15.44 10.89
CA PHE A 19 -4.22 -15.75 10.36
C PHE A 19 -3.78 -17.16 10.80
N ASP A 20 -2.75 -17.72 10.15
CA ASP A 20 -2.15 -18.99 10.54
C ASP A 20 -1.29 -18.83 11.80
N VAL A 21 -1.40 -19.75 12.76
CA VAL A 21 -0.93 -19.58 14.14
C VAL A 21 0.59 -19.69 14.27
N VAL A 22 1.21 -20.54 13.45
CA VAL A 22 2.62 -20.89 13.68
C VAL A 22 3.54 -19.72 13.29
N ASP A 23 3.23 -19.04 12.19
CA ASP A 23 4.12 -18.05 11.58
C ASP A 23 3.51 -16.65 11.47
N ALA A 24 2.34 -16.36 12.06
CA ALA A 24 1.61 -15.10 11.89
C ALA A 24 2.46 -13.82 12.06
N ILE A 25 3.33 -13.74 13.06
CA ILE A 25 4.17 -12.56 13.30
C ILE A 25 5.29 -12.46 12.26
N ASP A 26 6.05 -13.54 12.02
CA ASP A 26 7.14 -13.51 11.04
C ASP A 26 6.60 -13.36 9.61
N GLU A 27 5.41 -13.90 9.34
CA GLU A 27 4.70 -13.69 8.08
C GLU A 27 4.33 -12.23 7.89
N ALA A 28 3.76 -11.60 8.92
CA ALA A 28 3.49 -10.18 8.87
C ALA A 28 4.75 -9.36 8.59
N GLU A 29 5.85 -9.67 9.28
CA GLU A 29 7.13 -8.99 9.08
C GLU A 29 7.70 -9.22 7.69
N GLN A 30 7.73 -10.46 7.21
CA GLN A 30 8.26 -10.78 5.88
C GLN A 30 7.46 -10.08 4.77
N VAL A 31 6.13 -10.25 4.79
CA VAL A 31 5.25 -9.78 3.71
C VAL A 31 5.14 -8.26 3.70
N TYR A 32 4.87 -7.66 4.85
CA TYR A 32 4.48 -6.24 4.93
C TYR A 32 5.65 -5.32 5.27
N LEU A 33 6.67 -5.79 5.99
CA LEU A 33 7.74 -4.91 6.48
C LEU A 33 9.06 -5.11 5.71
N ILE A 34 9.59 -6.33 5.70
CA ILE A 34 10.87 -6.69 5.08
C ILE A 34 10.78 -6.54 3.57
N ASN A 35 9.80 -7.19 2.92
CA ASN A 35 9.66 -7.10 1.47
C ASN A 35 9.39 -5.67 1.00
N ASN A 36 8.89 -4.78 1.87
CA ASN A 36 8.69 -3.36 1.57
C ASN A 36 9.86 -2.44 1.91
N ASN A 37 11.00 -2.97 2.36
CA ASN A 37 12.16 -2.17 2.77
C ASN A 37 11.77 -1.08 3.77
N LEU A 38 10.91 -1.42 4.74
CA LEU A 38 10.23 -0.42 5.56
C LEU A 38 11.20 0.47 6.34
N ILE A 39 12.31 -0.08 6.85
CA ILE A 39 13.34 0.67 7.56
C ILE A 39 13.94 1.77 6.66
N GLU A 40 14.31 1.45 5.42
CA GLU A 40 14.88 2.43 4.49
C GLU A 40 13.88 3.55 4.18
N ARG A 41 12.59 3.19 4.01
CA ARG A 41 11.53 4.15 3.72
C ARG A 41 11.27 5.09 4.89
N ILE A 42 11.18 4.55 6.11
CA ILE A 42 10.99 5.35 7.33
C ILE A 42 12.20 6.25 7.57
N SER A 43 13.44 5.78 7.34
CA SER A 43 14.63 6.62 7.47
C SER A 43 14.57 7.85 6.57
N LYS A 44 14.10 7.72 5.32
CA LYS A 44 13.90 8.86 4.41
C LYS A 44 12.86 9.85 4.93
N SER A 45 11.76 9.37 5.53
CA SER A 45 10.77 10.24 6.16
C SER A 45 11.34 11.00 7.37
N ILE A 46 12.16 10.34 8.19
CA ILE A 46 12.86 10.98 9.31
C ILE A 46 13.80 12.08 8.81
N GLU A 47 14.61 11.80 7.78
CA GLU A 47 15.51 12.79 7.17
C GLU A 47 14.74 14.00 6.60
N ALA A 48 13.54 13.77 6.06
CA ALA A 48 12.65 14.82 5.57
C ALA A 48 11.90 15.57 6.69
N GLY A 49 11.92 15.08 7.93
CA GLY A 49 11.13 15.64 9.03
C GLY A 49 9.62 15.41 8.88
N GLU A 50 9.22 14.37 8.17
CA GLU A 50 7.82 14.05 7.87
C GLU A 50 7.36 12.76 8.58
N PRO A 51 6.07 12.63 8.92
CA PRO A 51 5.52 11.37 9.38
C PRO A 51 5.54 10.31 8.26
N PHE A 52 5.78 9.05 8.63
CA PHE A 52 5.62 7.94 7.71
C PHE A 52 4.19 7.39 7.81
N ILE A 53 3.46 7.40 6.69
CA ILE A 53 2.02 7.14 6.65
C ILE A 53 1.76 5.74 6.12
N ILE A 54 1.12 4.91 6.94
CA ILE A 54 0.73 3.54 6.59
C ILE A 54 -0.78 3.49 6.39
N GLY A 55 -1.23 2.80 5.36
CA GLY A 55 -2.62 2.38 5.17
C GLY A 55 -2.76 0.87 5.36
N GLU A 56 -3.83 0.40 5.99
CA GLU A 56 -4.16 -1.02 6.14
C GLU A 56 -5.62 -1.27 5.77
N THR A 57 -5.89 -2.35 5.05
CA THR A 57 -7.25 -2.87 4.86
C THR A 57 -7.45 -4.06 5.80
N GLY A 58 -8.39 -3.96 6.74
CA GLY A 58 -8.71 -5.04 7.67
C GLY A 58 -7.77 -5.09 8.88
N PHE A 59 -8.09 -4.31 9.91
CA PHE A 59 -7.34 -4.28 11.18
C PHE A 59 -7.33 -5.64 11.90
N GLY A 60 -8.46 -6.35 11.89
CA GLY A 60 -8.66 -7.59 12.62
C GLY A 60 -8.33 -7.45 14.11
N ALA A 61 -7.42 -8.29 14.59
CA ALA A 61 -6.93 -8.24 15.97
C ALA A 61 -5.74 -7.27 16.16
N GLY A 62 -5.36 -6.49 15.15
CA GLY A 62 -4.21 -5.58 15.22
C GLY A 62 -2.83 -6.26 15.14
N ARG A 63 -2.78 -7.46 14.52
CA ARG A 63 -1.54 -8.23 14.33
C ARG A 63 -0.45 -7.40 13.64
N LEU A 64 -0.79 -6.68 12.57
CA LEU A 64 0.19 -5.91 11.82
C LEU A 64 0.76 -4.75 12.65
N VAL A 65 -0.03 -4.15 13.54
CA VAL A 65 0.44 -3.10 14.45
C VAL A 65 1.43 -3.64 15.48
N VAL A 66 1.14 -4.78 16.13
CA VAL A 66 2.11 -5.37 17.08
C VAL A 66 3.39 -5.87 16.40
N SER A 67 3.27 -6.44 15.19
CA SER A 67 4.44 -6.82 14.38
C SER A 67 5.27 -5.61 13.97
N LEU A 68 4.62 -4.51 13.56
CA LEU A 68 5.31 -3.26 13.23
C LEU A 68 6.07 -2.70 14.43
N MET A 69 5.44 -2.62 15.60
CA MET A 69 6.10 -2.12 16.81
C MET A 69 7.32 -2.97 17.19
N ARG A 70 7.21 -4.30 17.15
CA ARG A 70 8.33 -5.23 17.37
C ARG A 70 9.46 -5.00 16.36
N TYR A 71 9.12 -4.89 15.08
CA TYR A 71 10.10 -4.73 14.01
C TYR A 71 10.88 -3.42 14.14
N LEU A 72 10.19 -2.31 14.44
CA LEU A 72 10.81 -1.02 14.66
C LEU A 72 11.72 -1.01 15.90
N ASP A 73 11.30 -1.63 17.00
CA ASP A 73 12.18 -1.76 18.17
C ASP A 73 13.46 -2.55 17.85
N LYS A 74 13.35 -3.68 17.13
CA LYS A 74 14.51 -4.48 16.73
C LYS A 74 15.46 -3.76 15.79
N SER A 75 14.96 -2.80 15.02
CA SER A 75 15.75 -2.01 14.07
C SER A 75 16.58 -0.90 14.74
N ASN A 76 16.41 -0.67 16.05
CA ASN A 76 17.04 0.41 16.81
C ASN A 76 16.75 1.83 16.26
N MET A 77 15.69 1.99 15.46
CA MET A 77 15.26 3.31 15.01
C MET A 77 14.83 4.20 16.19
N LYS A 78 14.99 5.51 16.02
CA LYS A 78 14.62 6.54 16.99
C LYS A 78 13.95 7.70 16.29
N ASN A 79 13.16 8.47 17.03
CA ASN A 79 12.43 9.64 16.54
C ASN A 79 11.51 9.31 15.35
N VAL A 80 10.99 8.09 15.31
CA VAL A 80 10.03 7.67 14.29
C VAL A 80 8.66 8.24 14.65
N TYR A 81 7.96 8.80 13.66
CA TYR A 81 6.54 9.11 13.78
C TYR A 81 5.77 8.34 12.71
N ILE A 82 4.92 7.40 13.14
CA ILE A 82 4.04 6.63 12.27
C ILE A 82 2.61 7.16 12.37
N GLU A 83 2.01 7.48 11.24
CA GLU A 83 0.57 7.67 11.11
C GLU A 83 -0.02 6.39 10.50
N TYR A 84 -0.64 5.55 11.31
CA TYR A 84 -1.15 4.23 10.93
C TYR A 84 -2.67 4.31 10.72
N ASN A 85 -3.12 4.25 9.47
CA ASN A 85 -4.51 4.35 9.09
C ASN A 85 -5.05 2.97 8.74
N SER A 86 -5.99 2.44 9.53
CA SER A 86 -6.57 1.12 9.31
C SER A 86 -8.09 1.20 9.25
N VAL A 87 -8.71 0.18 8.64
CA VAL A 87 -10.17 0.01 8.59
C VAL A 87 -10.58 -1.34 9.13
N GLU A 88 -11.66 -1.35 9.90
CA GLU A 88 -12.34 -2.57 10.32
C GLU A 88 -13.85 -2.41 10.22
N LEU A 89 -14.49 -3.36 9.56
CA LEU A 89 -15.93 -3.37 9.38
C LEU A 89 -16.63 -4.04 10.58
N TYR A 90 -15.95 -4.98 11.23
CA TYR A 90 -16.48 -5.74 12.36
C TYR A 90 -15.49 -5.74 13.53
N PRO A 91 -15.30 -4.59 14.21
CA PRO A 91 -14.34 -4.48 15.30
C PRO A 91 -14.71 -5.44 16.43
N MET A 92 -13.68 -6.04 17.04
CA MET A 92 -13.84 -6.96 18.16
C MET A 92 -13.66 -6.23 19.50
N SER A 93 -14.20 -6.80 20.57
CA SER A 93 -13.96 -6.31 21.93
C SER A 93 -12.46 -6.33 22.28
N PRO A 94 -11.96 -5.40 23.11
CA PRO A 94 -10.57 -5.43 23.61
C PRO A 94 -10.16 -6.77 24.25
N GLU A 95 -11.07 -7.44 24.95
CA GLU A 95 -10.84 -8.73 25.59
C GLU A 95 -10.57 -9.82 24.56
N ARG A 96 -11.38 -9.87 23.49
CA ARG A 96 -11.18 -10.79 22.35
C ARG A 96 -9.87 -10.51 21.63
N MET A 97 -9.53 -9.24 21.40
CA MET A 97 -8.25 -8.84 20.82
C MET A 97 -7.08 -9.35 21.67
N HIS A 98 -7.12 -9.08 22.98
CA HIS A 98 -6.11 -9.55 23.90
C HIS A 98 -5.96 -11.08 23.83
N ASN A 99 -7.06 -11.83 23.93
CA ASN A 99 -7.02 -13.30 23.88
C ASN A 99 -6.42 -13.85 22.58
N ILE A 100 -6.70 -13.23 21.44
CA ILE A 100 -6.12 -13.62 20.16
C ILE A 100 -4.62 -13.32 20.12
N LEU A 101 -4.21 -12.12 20.56
CA LEU A 101 -2.82 -11.68 20.50
C LEU A 101 -1.93 -12.34 21.56
N ASP A 102 -2.49 -12.75 22.70
CA ASP A 102 -1.76 -13.35 23.83
C ASP A 102 -1.01 -14.63 23.43
N GLY A 103 -1.54 -15.37 22.44
CA GLY A 103 -0.85 -16.50 21.82
C GLY A 103 0.51 -16.16 21.19
N PHE A 104 0.82 -14.87 20.98
CA PHE A 104 2.09 -14.37 20.46
C PHE A 104 2.92 -13.62 21.50
N ARG A 105 2.54 -13.61 22.78
CA ARG A 105 3.21 -12.82 23.83
C ARG A 105 4.70 -13.08 23.92
N GLU A 106 5.16 -14.32 23.76
CA GLU A 106 6.59 -14.64 23.75
C GLU A 106 7.37 -13.96 22.61
N ARG A 107 6.68 -13.62 21.50
CA ARG A 107 7.29 -13.05 20.30
C ARG A 107 7.27 -11.52 20.28
N VAL A 108 6.18 -10.91 20.78
CA VAL A 108 5.95 -9.46 20.70
C VAL A 108 5.97 -8.74 22.05
N GLY A 109 5.86 -9.47 23.17
CA GLY A 109 5.96 -8.94 24.53
C GLY A 109 4.87 -7.94 24.90
N ASP A 110 5.28 -6.84 25.52
CA ASP A 110 4.46 -5.75 26.05
C ASP A 110 3.70 -4.93 24.98
N LYS A 111 3.95 -5.21 23.70
CA LYS A 111 3.34 -4.52 22.55
C LYS A 111 1.86 -4.85 22.43
N ILE A 112 1.48 -6.05 22.88
CA ILE A 112 0.08 -6.44 23.02
C ILE A 112 -0.60 -5.51 24.02
N ASP A 113 0.01 -5.33 25.20
CA ASP A 113 -0.57 -4.54 26.28
C ASP A 113 -0.69 -3.06 25.89
N ALA A 114 0.32 -2.53 25.20
CA ALA A 114 0.27 -1.17 24.64
C ALA A 114 -0.89 -0.98 23.66
N LEU A 115 -1.06 -1.92 22.71
CA LEU A 115 -2.14 -1.85 21.73
C LEU A 115 -3.52 -2.02 22.37
N VAL A 116 -3.70 -3.03 23.22
CA VAL A 116 -4.98 -3.30 23.89
C VAL A 116 -5.39 -2.11 24.75
N LYS A 117 -4.46 -1.53 25.51
CA LYS A 117 -4.74 -0.33 26.33
C LYS A 117 -5.16 0.86 25.46
N ALA A 118 -4.50 1.10 24.34
CA ALA A 118 -4.88 2.17 23.43
C ALA A 118 -6.28 1.89 22.84
N TYR A 119 -6.51 0.67 22.37
CA TYR A 119 -7.76 0.23 21.75
C TYR A 119 -8.97 0.30 22.68
N GLN A 120 -8.80 0.07 23.99
CA GLN A 120 -9.86 0.23 25.00
C GLN A 120 -10.47 1.64 25.05
N SER A 121 -9.76 2.66 24.57
CA SER A 121 -10.27 4.03 24.53
C SER A 121 -11.12 4.35 23.29
N ILE A 122 -11.22 3.41 22.34
CA ILE A 122 -11.99 3.54 21.11
C ILE A 122 -13.42 3.03 21.34
N ASP A 123 -14.42 3.85 21.03
CA ASP A 123 -15.81 3.37 20.99
C ASP A 123 -16.11 2.68 19.65
N ILE A 124 -15.91 1.37 19.64
CA ILE A 124 -16.09 0.51 18.46
C ILE A 124 -17.54 0.43 17.94
N ASN A 125 -18.51 0.99 18.66
CA ASN A 125 -19.91 1.02 18.21
C ASN A 125 -20.24 2.29 17.41
N VAL A 126 -19.32 3.25 17.37
CA VAL A 126 -19.47 4.49 16.60
C VAL A 126 -18.70 4.36 15.30
N SER A 127 -19.39 4.49 14.17
CA SER A 127 -18.75 4.48 12.85
C SER A 127 -17.90 5.73 12.61
N GLY A 128 -16.88 5.59 11.76
CA GLY A 128 -15.98 6.68 11.37
C GLY A 128 -14.61 6.62 12.03
N TRP A 129 -13.90 7.75 12.02
CA TRP A 129 -12.53 7.86 12.52
C TRP A 129 -12.45 7.90 14.04
N HIS A 130 -11.59 7.04 14.57
CA HIS A 130 -11.08 7.06 15.93
C HIS A 130 -9.56 7.19 15.90
N ALA A 131 -8.98 7.88 16.88
CA ALA A 131 -7.54 8.08 16.91
C ALA A 131 -6.99 7.88 18.33
N VAL A 132 -5.91 7.12 18.43
CA VAL A 132 -5.17 6.87 19.67
C VAL A 132 -3.67 6.95 19.39
N GLU A 133 -2.90 7.38 20.37
CA GLU A 133 -1.44 7.49 20.26
C GLU A 133 -0.75 6.58 21.26
N MET A 134 0.31 5.93 20.80
CA MET A 134 1.18 5.08 21.62
C MET A 134 2.62 5.56 21.50
N THR A 135 3.18 5.98 22.64
CA THR A 135 4.62 6.26 22.75
C THR A 135 5.37 4.94 22.96
N GLN A 136 6.38 4.70 22.14
CA GLN A 136 7.20 3.48 22.12
C GLN A 136 8.70 3.85 22.10
N PRO A 137 9.62 2.92 22.39
CA PRO A 137 11.06 3.20 22.37
C PRO A 137 11.59 3.73 21.04
N PHE A 138 10.95 3.40 19.91
CA PHE A 138 11.29 3.91 18.58
C PHE A 138 10.76 5.33 18.31
N GLY A 139 9.73 5.79 19.04
CA GLY A 139 9.04 7.05 18.79
C GLY A 139 7.52 6.95 19.01
N THR A 140 6.73 7.60 18.17
CA THR A 140 5.26 7.66 18.31
C THR A 140 4.57 6.88 17.20
N LEU A 141 3.58 6.07 17.55
CA LEU A 141 2.63 5.48 16.62
C LEU A 141 1.24 6.06 16.91
N LYS A 142 0.71 6.82 15.96
CA LYS A 142 -0.68 7.28 15.95
C LYS A 142 -1.51 6.29 15.15
N LEU A 143 -2.40 5.56 15.82
CA LEU A 143 -3.36 4.66 15.20
C LEU A 143 -4.65 5.43 14.92
N ASN A 144 -4.96 5.64 13.65
CA ASN A 144 -6.26 6.08 13.17
C ASN A 144 -7.04 4.84 12.71
N LEU A 145 -8.12 4.51 13.40
CA LEU A 145 -8.98 3.37 13.06
C LEU A 145 -10.32 3.88 12.52
N TRP A 146 -10.63 3.51 11.29
CA TRP A 146 -11.95 3.68 10.71
C TRP A 146 -12.82 2.47 11.04
N VAL A 147 -13.89 2.70 11.81
CA VAL A 147 -14.93 1.70 12.03
C VAL A 147 -15.98 1.85 10.93
N GLY A 148 -15.97 0.96 9.93
CA GLY A 148 -16.85 1.06 8.78
C GLY A 148 -16.29 0.41 7.52
N GLU A 149 -16.81 0.84 6.36
CA GLU A 149 -16.45 0.24 5.07
C GLU A 149 -15.10 0.75 4.54
N ALA A 150 -14.34 -0.13 3.89
CA ALA A 150 -12.97 0.16 3.47
C ALA A 150 -12.87 1.29 2.43
N LEU A 151 -13.72 1.31 1.41
CA LEU A 151 -13.68 2.35 0.38
C LEU A 151 -14.06 3.72 0.96
N GLU A 152 -14.97 3.77 1.95
CA GLU A 152 -15.27 5.00 2.68
C GLU A 152 -14.02 5.53 3.40
N MET A 153 -13.31 4.66 4.13
CA MET A 153 -12.04 5.01 4.78
C MET A 153 -11.04 5.58 3.78
N VAL A 154 -10.74 4.82 2.72
CA VAL A 154 -9.72 5.21 1.73
C VAL A 154 -10.10 6.52 1.06
N SER A 155 -11.38 6.71 0.70
CA SER A 155 -11.87 7.95 0.09
C SER A 155 -11.71 9.16 1.03
N SER A 156 -11.93 8.95 2.34
CA SER A 156 -11.85 9.99 3.37
C SER A 156 -10.42 10.43 3.74
N LEU A 157 -9.39 9.67 3.35
CA LEU A 157 -8.01 10.01 3.67
C LEU A 157 -7.60 11.34 3.01
N GLU A 158 -7.13 12.30 3.80
CA GLU A 158 -6.64 13.58 3.28
C GLU A 158 -5.22 13.46 2.72
N LYS A 159 -4.40 12.60 3.32
CA LYS A 159 -3.00 12.38 2.94
C LYS A 159 -2.82 11.04 2.23
N CYS A 160 -1.94 11.02 1.24
CA CYS A 160 -1.52 9.77 0.61
C CYS A 160 -0.59 8.98 1.53
N CYS A 161 -0.78 7.66 1.57
CA CYS A 161 0.09 6.74 2.30
C CYS A 161 1.43 6.52 1.56
N ASP A 162 2.48 6.31 2.34
CA ASP A 162 3.79 5.86 1.88
C ASP A 162 3.78 4.36 1.57
N VAL A 163 3.01 3.58 2.33
CA VAL A 163 2.82 2.15 2.10
C VAL A 163 1.42 1.69 2.48
N TRP A 164 0.92 0.69 1.74
CA TRP A 164 -0.32 -0.01 2.04
C TRP A 164 -0.08 -1.48 2.41
N PHE A 165 -0.70 -1.92 3.50
CA PHE A 165 -0.80 -3.31 3.90
C PHE A 165 -2.19 -3.81 3.52
N LEU A 166 -2.28 -4.52 2.39
CA LEU A 166 -3.54 -5.06 1.90
C LEU A 166 -3.74 -6.43 2.54
N ASP A 167 -4.25 -6.41 3.78
CA ASP A 167 -4.56 -7.59 4.58
C ASP A 167 -6.06 -7.87 4.60
N GLY A 168 -6.45 -8.95 5.27
CA GLY A 168 -7.83 -9.38 5.44
C GLY A 168 -8.10 -10.77 4.85
N HIS A 169 -9.36 -11.19 4.88
CA HIS A 169 -9.73 -12.53 4.40
C HIS A 169 -9.47 -12.69 2.90
N SER A 170 -9.13 -13.91 2.49
CA SER A 170 -8.76 -14.21 1.09
C SER A 170 -9.81 -13.71 0.08
N PRO A 171 -9.44 -13.38 -1.17
CA PRO A 171 -10.39 -12.89 -2.17
C PRO A 171 -11.60 -13.79 -2.42
N LYS A 172 -11.48 -15.09 -2.15
CA LYS A 172 -12.59 -16.04 -2.24
C LYS A 172 -13.59 -15.89 -1.08
N LYS A 173 -13.10 -15.52 0.11
CA LYS A 173 -13.88 -15.41 1.35
C LYS A 173 -14.45 -14.01 1.57
N ASN A 174 -13.74 -12.97 1.14
CA ASN A 174 -14.18 -11.59 1.27
C ASN A 174 -13.92 -10.80 -0.04
N PRO A 175 -14.64 -11.11 -1.14
CA PRO A 175 -14.38 -10.49 -2.44
C PRO A 175 -14.51 -8.96 -2.43
N GLU A 176 -15.37 -8.41 -1.57
CA GLU A 176 -15.60 -6.97 -1.44
C GLU A 176 -14.33 -6.19 -1.05
N MET A 177 -13.46 -6.77 -0.22
CA MET A 177 -12.19 -6.15 0.18
C MET A 177 -11.14 -6.13 -0.94
N TRP A 178 -11.39 -6.84 -2.05
CA TRP A 178 -10.48 -6.96 -3.18
C TRP A 178 -11.10 -6.43 -4.48
N ARG A 179 -12.22 -5.73 -4.39
CA ARG A 179 -12.92 -5.21 -5.57
C ARG A 179 -12.07 -4.12 -6.26
N PRO A 180 -12.12 -4.03 -7.61
CA PRO A 180 -11.29 -3.07 -8.36
C PRO A 180 -11.43 -1.62 -7.90
N GLU A 181 -12.63 -1.19 -7.52
CA GLU A 181 -12.91 0.19 -7.10
C GLU A 181 -12.09 0.59 -5.87
N LEU A 182 -11.98 -0.32 -4.89
CA LEU A 182 -11.17 -0.10 -3.69
C LEU A 182 -9.68 -0.05 -4.01
N LEU A 183 -9.19 -1.00 -4.82
CA LEU A 183 -7.77 -1.06 -5.18
C LEU A 183 -7.34 0.14 -6.04
N LEU A 184 -8.23 0.63 -6.91
CA LEU A 184 -8.02 1.87 -7.68
C LEU A 184 -7.93 3.09 -6.75
N GLU A 185 -8.81 3.20 -5.75
CA GLU A 185 -8.77 4.31 -4.79
C GLU A 185 -7.51 4.26 -3.91
N ILE A 186 -7.09 3.06 -3.49
CA ILE A 186 -5.79 2.84 -2.82
C ILE A 186 -4.64 3.32 -3.71
N GLY A 187 -4.67 2.98 -5.00
CA GLY A 187 -3.76 3.52 -6.00
C GLY A 187 -3.68 5.04 -5.93
N LYS A 188 -4.81 5.75 -5.98
CA LYS A 188 -4.86 7.21 -5.88
C LYS A 188 -4.30 7.74 -4.55
N LYS A 189 -4.63 7.10 -3.43
CA LYS A 189 -4.18 7.45 -2.07
C LYS A 189 -2.80 6.90 -1.71
N THR A 190 -1.99 6.54 -2.70
CA THR A 190 -0.59 6.15 -2.50
C THR A 190 0.34 7.21 -3.10
N LYS A 191 1.41 7.58 -2.39
CA LYS A 191 2.43 8.48 -2.93
C LYS A 191 3.15 7.83 -4.11
N ILE A 192 3.64 8.64 -5.04
CA ILE A 192 4.59 8.15 -6.04
C ILE A 192 5.87 7.66 -5.34
N GLY A 193 6.37 6.50 -5.75
CA GLY A 193 7.44 5.77 -5.07
C GLY A 193 6.96 4.98 -3.84
N GLY A 194 5.71 5.18 -3.42
CA GLY A 194 5.06 4.41 -2.35
C GLY A 194 4.82 2.96 -2.75
N ALA A 195 4.47 2.13 -1.80
CA ALA A 195 4.33 0.69 -2.01
C ALA A 195 2.99 0.13 -1.52
N CYS A 196 2.67 -1.07 -1.95
CA CYS A 196 1.67 -1.91 -1.32
C CYS A 196 2.22 -3.33 -1.19
N ALA A 197 1.74 -4.08 -0.20
CA ALA A 197 1.98 -5.52 -0.14
C ALA A 197 0.75 -6.29 0.27
N THR A 198 0.72 -7.55 -0.13
CA THR A 198 -0.35 -8.47 0.21
C THR A 198 0.12 -9.92 0.18
N PHE A 199 -0.52 -10.75 1.01
CA PHE A 199 -0.26 -12.18 1.03
C PHE A 199 -0.82 -12.93 -0.19
N THR A 200 -1.79 -12.35 -0.91
CA THR A 200 -2.47 -13.04 -2.01
C THR A 200 -1.79 -12.81 -3.35
N VAL A 201 -1.68 -13.86 -4.17
CA VAL A 201 -1.17 -13.81 -5.54
C VAL A 201 -2.28 -14.00 -6.59
N ALA A 202 -3.53 -13.82 -6.18
CA ALA A 202 -4.69 -13.98 -7.05
C ALA A 202 -4.59 -13.09 -8.29
N GLY A 203 -4.81 -13.67 -9.48
CA GLY A 203 -4.63 -12.96 -10.75
C GLY A 203 -5.53 -11.72 -10.90
N ALA A 204 -6.73 -11.74 -10.32
CA ALA A 204 -7.64 -10.59 -10.32
C ALA A 204 -7.07 -9.43 -9.47
N VAL A 205 -6.55 -9.72 -8.28
CA VAL A 205 -5.90 -8.73 -7.40
C VAL A 205 -4.67 -8.14 -8.08
N LYS A 206 -3.82 -9.00 -8.68
CA LYS A 206 -2.66 -8.53 -9.44
C LYS A 206 -3.05 -7.54 -10.53
N ARG A 207 -4.04 -7.87 -11.36
CA ARG A 207 -4.51 -6.98 -12.44
C ARG A 207 -5.05 -5.67 -11.88
N ALA A 208 -5.90 -5.72 -10.87
CA ALA A 208 -6.48 -4.52 -10.27
C ALA A 208 -5.41 -3.60 -9.63
N LEU A 209 -4.36 -4.16 -9.01
CA LEU A 209 -3.24 -3.36 -8.51
C LEU A 209 -2.41 -2.75 -9.64
N THR A 210 -2.20 -3.48 -10.75
CA THR A 210 -1.57 -2.91 -11.94
C THR A 210 -2.40 -1.78 -12.53
N ASP A 211 -3.72 -1.94 -12.63
CA ASP A 211 -4.65 -0.90 -13.08
C ASP A 211 -4.64 0.33 -12.16
N ALA A 212 -4.39 0.11 -10.86
CA ALA A 212 -4.21 1.15 -9.84
C ALA A 212 -2.84 1.86 -9.90
N GLY A 213 -1.97 1.48 -10.84
CA GLY A 213 -0.69 2.14 -11.09
C GLY A 213 0.49 1.55 -10.32
N PHE A 214 0.37 0.34 -9.79
CA PHE A 214 1.47 -0.37 -9.16
C PHE A 214 2.21 -1.28 -10.14
N VAL A 215 3.54 -1.17 -10.17
CA VAL A 215 4.40 -2.18 -10.78
C VAL A 215 4.55 -3.34 -9.81
N ILE A 216 4.05 -4.51 -10.19
CA ILE A 216 3.96 -5.68 -9.30
C ILE A 216 5.19 -6.58 -9.42
N LYS A 217 5.77 -6.93 -8.26
CA LYS A 217 6.81 -7.95 -8.11
C LYS A 217 6.31 -9.05 -7.18
N LYS A 218 6.75 -10.27 -7.46
CA LYS A 218 6.55 -11.42 -6.58
C LYS A 218 7.75 -11.60 -5.68
N PHE A 219 7.51 -11.92 -4.43
CA PHE A 219 8.53 -12.27 -3.46
C PHE A 219 8.24 -13.67 -2.88
N PRO A 220 9.27 -14.38 -2.39
CA PRO A 220 9.05 -15.58 -1.61
C PRO A 220 8.09 -15.30 -0.45
N GLY A 221 7.11 -16.18 -0.27
CA GLY A 221 6.26 -16.17 0.92
C GLY A 221 6.92 -16.90 2.10
N CYS A 222 6.19 -16.98 3.21
CA CYS A 222 6.53 -17.79 4.37
C CYS A 222 5.24 -18.37 4.99
N GLY A 223 5.35 -19.23 5.99
CA GLY A 223 4.17 -19.87 6.60
C GLY A 223 3.37 -20.74 5.62
N GLY A 224 4.05 -21.47 4.74
CA GLY A 224 3.42 -22.33 3.73
C GLY A 224 2.94 -21.61 2.47
N LYS A 225 3.09 -20.28 2.36
CA LYS A 225 2.86 -19.53 1.13
C LYS A 225 4.11 -19.53 0.26
N ASN A 226 3.98 -19.92 -1.01
CA ASN A 226 5.12 -19.93 -1.94
C ASN A 226 5.53 -18.52 -2.37
N GLU A 227 4.55 -17.67 -2.66
CA GLU A 227 4.77 -16.34 -3.21
C GLU A 227 3.80 -15.34 -2.57
N VAL A 228 4.24 -14.09 -2.47
CA VAL A 228 3.46 -12.93 -2.05
C VAL A 228 3.70 -11.76 -3.01
N LEU A 229 2.85 -10.74 -2.98
CA LEU A 229 2.96 -9.59 -3.88
C LEU A 229 3.47 -8.35 -3.16
N GLN A 230 4.35 -7.63 -3.85
CA GLN A 230 4.63 -6.23 -3.61
C GLN A 230 4.25 -5.44 -4.87
N GLY A 231 3.62 -4.28 -4.69
CA GLY A 231 3.50 -3.26 -5.70
C GLY A 231 4.32 -2.02 -5.32
N VAL A 232 4.95 -1.37 -6.30
CA VAL A 232 5.51 -0.02 -6.13
C VAL A 232 4.81 0.93 -7.09
N LYS A 233 4.25 2.02 -6.57
CA LYS A 233 3.58 3.03 -7.39
C LYS A 233 4.65 3.84 -8.11
N MET A 234 4.84 3.58 -9.39
CA MET A 234 5.88 4.22 -10.19
C MET A 234 5.27 5.16 -11.20
N ILE A 235 5.97 6.26 -11.47
CA ILE A 235 5.77 6.99 -12.72
C ILE A 235 6.65 6.32 -13.76
N GLU A 236 6.03 5.72 -14.76
CA GLU A 236 6.77 5.03 -15.83
C GLU A 236 7.31 6.01 -16.87
N SER A 237 6.56 7.09 -17.12
CA SER A 237 6.97 8.13 -18.05
C SER A 237 6.48 9.50 -17.61
N ARG A 238 7.06 10.57 -18.14
CA ARG A 238 6.58 11.92 -17.87
C ARG A 238 5.29 12.24 -18.62
N CYS A 239 5.04 11.56 -19.74
CA CYS A 239 3.94 11.86 -20.66
C CYS A 239 2.71 10.98 -20.47
N GLY A 240 2.72 9.97 -19.58
CA GLY A 240 1.58 9.07 -19.39
C GLY A 240 1.63 7.80 -20.22
N VAL A 241 2.64 7.62 -21.07
CA VAL A 241 2.87 6.34 -21.76
C VAL A 241 3.25 5.29 -20.72
N SER A 242 2.59 4.13 -20.75
CA SER A 242 3.07 2.96 -20.01
C SER A 242 4.34 2.46 -20.70
N CYS A 243 5.48 2.53 -20.02
CA CYS A 243 6.73 2.04 -20.57
C CYS A 243 6.77 0.52 -20.56
N GLU A 244 6.03 -0.18 -19.70
CA GLU A 244 5.97 -1.65 -19.70
C GLU A 244 5.28 -2.20 -20.95
N GLU A 245 4.22 -1.54 -21.42
CA GLU A 245 3.47 -1.95 -22.61
C GLU A 245 3.97 -1.30 -23.90
N CYS A 246 5.02 -0.48 -23.83
CA CYS A 246 5.54 0.26 -24.96
C CYS A 246 6.27 -0.68 -25.95
N SER A 247 5.75 -0.79 -27.17
CA SER A 247 6.33 -1.59 -28.25
C SER A 247 7.76 -1.21 -28.62
N TYR A 248 8.19 0.02 -28.31
CA TYR A 248 9.54 0.51 -28.57
C TYR A 248 10.54 0.15 -27.46
N ARG A 249 10.09 -0.33 -26.30
CA ARG A 249 10.98 -0.54 -25.14
C ARG A 249 12.04 -1.60 -25.41
N GLU A 250 11.62 -2.82 -25.72
CA GLU A 250 12.53 -3.95 -25.94
C GLU A 250 13.36 -3.80 -27.23
N PRO A 251 12.77 -3.51 -28.41
CA PRO A 251 13.54 -3.48 -29.66
C PRO A 251 14.64 -2.39 -29.69
N TYR A 252 14.40 -1.27 -29.01
CA TYR A 252 15.31 -0.12 -28.99
C TYR A 252 16.08 0.02 -27.67
N LYS A 253 15.98 -0.96 -26.75
CA LYS A 253 16.57 -0.89 -25.41
C LYS A 253 16.27 0.43 -24.70
N CYS A 254 15.03 0.90 -24.83
CA CYS A 254 14.62 2.19 -24.28
C CYS A 254 14.62 2.14 -22.75
N GLY A 255 15.44 2.95 -22.10
CA GLY A 255 15.42 3.10 -20.64
C GLY A 255 14.18 3.86 -20.12
N GLY A 256 13.43 4.53 -21.00
CA GLY A 256 12.29 5.38 -20.63
C GLY A 256 12.71 6.74 -20.07
N CYS A 257 11.88 7.76 -20.29
CA CYS A 257 12.24 9.15 -20.00
C CYS A 257 12.43 9.49 -18.51
N ILE A 258 11.93 8.66 -17.59
CA ILE A 258 12.18 8.84 -16.16
C ILE A 258 13.61 8.40 -15.82
N HIS A 259 14.02 7.22 -16.28
CA HIS A 259 15.35 6.67 -15.99
C HIS A 259 16.47 7.40 -16.75
N THR A 260 16.22 7.77 -18.00
CA THR A 260 17.23 8.44 -18.87
C THR A 260 17.21 9.97 -18.74
N ASN A 261 16.56 10.48 -17.70
CA ASN A 261 16.43 11.91 -17.43
C ASN A 261 15.94 12.74 -18.65
N GLY A 262 14.91 12.23 -19.34
CA GLY A 262 14.26 12.91 -20.46
C GLY A 262 14.73 12.46 -21.84
N ASN A 263 15.57 11.42 -21.94
CA ASN A 263 16.13 10.93 -23.19
C ASN A 263 15.67 9.49 -23.52
N PRO A 264 14.39 9.25 -23.87
CA PRO A 264 13.94 7.93 -24.33
C PRO A 264 14.66 7.50 -25.63
N PHE A 265 14.24 6.39 -26.25
CA PHE A 265 14.92 5.77 -27.40
C PHE A 265 15.26 6.71 -28.56
N HIS A 266 14.49 7.79 -28.74
CA HIS A 266 14.67 8.77 -29.81
C HIS A 266 15.43 10.05 -29.36
N GLY A 267 16.12 10.03 -28.23
CA GLY A 267 16.87 11.18 -27.69
C GLY A 267 16.01 12.12 -26.83
N GLU A 268 16.40 13.40 -26.73
CA GLU A 268 15.73 14.37 -25.84
C GLU A 268 14.25 14.52 -26.22
N CYS A 269 13.37 14.25 -25.26
CA CYS A 269 11.92 14.32 -25.45
C CYS A 269 11.39 15.72 -25.06
N PRO A 270 10.74 16.46 -25.98
CA PRO A 270 10.14 17.77 -25.69
C PRO A 270 9.14 17.75 -24.54
N VAL A 271 8.32 16.70 -24.43
CA VAL A 271 7.36 16.55 -23.33
C VAL A 271 8.09 16.39 -21.99
N ALA A 272 9.13 15.55 -21.96
CA ALA A 272 9.94 15.33 -20.79
C ALA A 272 10.64 16.62 -20.34
N LYS A 273 11.26 17.34 -21.29
CA LYS A 273 11.96 18.60 -21.03
C LYS A 273 11.02 19.67 -20.48
N CYS A 274 9.85 19.83 -21.09
CA CYS A 274 8.81 20.74 -20.62
C CYS A 274 8.39 20.40 -19.19
N CYS A 275 8.14 19.11 -18.89
CA CYS A 275 7.78 18.64 -17.57
C CYS A 275 8.87 18.96 -16.52
N GLN A 276 10.13 18.66 -16.83
CA GLN A 276 11.29 18.90 -15.96
C GLN A 276 11.50 20.39 -15.69
N ASN A 277 11.49 21.22 -16.74
CA ASN A 277 11.70 22.67 -16.61
C ASN A 277 10.64 23.34 -15.74
N ARG A 278 9.44 22.75 -15.66
CA ARG A 278 8.34 23.24 -14.82
C ARG A 278 8.31 22.61 -13.42
N GLY A 279 9.32 21.81 -13.07
CA GLY A 279 9.42 21.15 -11.76
C GLY A 279 8.41 20.02 -11.55
N PHE A 280 7.78 19.52 -12.61
CA PHE A 280 6.82 18.42 -12.50
C PHE A 280 7.51 17.07 -12.72
N VAL A 281 7.05 16.05 -11.98
CA VAL A 281 7.53 14.68 -12.19
C VAL A 281 6.89 14.06 -13.43
N HIS A 282 5.62 14.35 -13.69
CA HIS A 282 4.89 13.97 -14.90
C HIS A 282 3.88 15.06 -15.29
N CYS A 283 3.39 15.04 -16.53
CA CYS A 283 2.49 16.04 -17.08
C CYS A 283 1.15 16.13 -16.36
N GLY A 284 0.74 15.11 -15.60
CA GLY A 284 -0.50 15.15 -14.81
C GLY A 284 -0.51 16.23 -13.72
N LYS A 285 0.65 16.64 -13.20
CA LYS A 285 0.76 17.74 -12.24
C LYS A 285 0.65 19.13 -12.88
N CYS A 286 0.63 19.21 -14.21
CA CYS A 286 0.51 20.48 -14.92
C CYS A 286 -0.94 20.98 -14.86
N PRO A 287 -1.20 22.22 -14.40
CA PRO A 287 -2.56 22.79 -14.33
C PRO A 287 -3.21 22.96 -15.72
N ASN A 288 -2.41 22.97 -16.78
CA ASN A 288 -2.86 23.14 -18.17
C ASN A 288 -3.02 21.82 -18.93
N ILE A 289 -3.23 20.67 -18.26
CA ILE A 289 -3.45 19.39 -18.96
C ILE A 289 -4.95 19.22 -19.30
N PRO A 290 -5.37 18.94 -20.56
CA PRO A 290 -4.76 19.02 -21.88
C PRO A 290 -3.79 20.10 -22.33
N CYS A 291 -2.46 19.95 -22.39
CA CYS A 291 -1.66 20.96 -23.10
C CYS A 291 -1.51 20.58 -24.58
N GLU A 292 -1.33 21.58 -25.45
CA GLU A 292 -1.18 21.36 -26.90
C GLU A 292 -0.03 20.39 -27.20
N LEU A 293 1.10 20.54 -26.50
CA LEU A 293 2.26 19.67 -26.66
C LEU A 293 1.93 18.20 -26.37
N LEU A 294 1.27 17.91 -25.24
CA LEU A 294 0.91 16.53 -24.88
C LEU A 294 -0.17 15.97 -25.83
N THR A 295 -1.11 16.82 -26.24
CA THR A 295 -2.20 16.47 -27.16
C THR A 295 -1.65 16.09 -28.53
N ARG A 296 -0.69 16.85 -29.05
CA ARG A 296 -0.01 16.53 -30.31
C ARG A 296 0.67 15.16 -30.25
N TYR A 297 1.40 14.89 -29.17
CA TYR A 297 2.06 13.59 -28.97
C TYR A 297 1.08 12.43 -28.84
N SER A 298 -0.08 12.65 -28.24
CA SER A 298 -1.14 11.64 -28.10
C SER A 298 -1.85 11.35 -29.43
N ASN A 299 -1.97 12.36 -30.30
CA ASN A 299 -2.70 12.28 -31.57
C ASN A 299 -1.81 12.00 -32.79
N ASP A 300 -0.50 11.85 -32.59
CA ASP A 300 0.45 11.54 -33.66
C ASP A 300 0.02 10.27 -34.42
N GLU A 301 0.10 10.28 -35.76
CA GLU A 301 -0.45 9.20 -36.57
C GLU A 301 0.40 7.92 -36.51
N GLU A 302 1.71 8.05 -36.26
CA GLU A 302 2.66 6.94 -36.27
C GLU A 302 3.05 6.51 -34.85
N HIS A 303 3.18 7.47 -33.93
CA HIS A 303 3.67 7.29 -32.56
C HIS A 303 2.68 7.75 -31.48
N GLY A 304 1.44 8.05 -31.88
CA GLY A 304 0.36 8.44 -30.99
C GLY A 304 -0.21 7.28 -30.20
N ASP A 305 -1.19 7.60 -29.37
CA ASP A 305 -1.87 6.62 -28.55
C ASP A 305 -2.94 5.85 -29.33
N ASN A 306 -3.13 4.59 -28.94
CA ASN A 306 -4.29 3.82 -29.34
C ASN A 306 -4.99 3.25 -28.08
N PRO A 307 -6.16 3.79 -27.67
CA PRO A 307 -6.90 4.88 -28.30
C PRO A 307 -6.22 6.26 -28.12
N LYS A 308 -6.50 7.19 -29.03
CA LYS A 308 -6.06 8.60 -28.90
C LYS A 308 -6.49 9.15 -27.55
N GLY A 309 -5.58 9.85 -26.87
CA GLY A 309 -5.79 10.37 -25.51
C GLY A 309 -5.36 9.45 -24.38
N ALA A 310 -4.97 8.18 -24.63
CA ALA A 310 -4.66 7.24 -23.55
C ALA A 310 -3.58 7.75 -22.57
N ARG A 311 -2.50 8.36 -23.06
CA ARG A 311 -1.43 8.90 -22.19
C ARG A 311 -1.90 10.10 -21.37
N ILE A 312 -2.86 10.87 -21.89
CA ILE A 312 -3.46 11.99 -21.17
C ILE A 312 -4.29 11.47 -20.00
N GLU A 313 -5.14 10.47 -20.24
CA GLU A 313 -5.91 9.82 -19.18
C GLU A 313 -5.00 9.18 -18.13
N GLN A 314 -3.90 8.55 -18.56
CA GLN A 314 -2.91 8.00 -17.63
C GLN A 314 -2.23 9.10 -16.80
N CYS A 315 -1.87 10.24 -17.40
CA CYS A 315 -1.36 11.38 -16.66
C CYS A 315 -2.35 11.86 -15.59
N LYS A 316 -3.66 11.89 -15.90
CA LYS A 316 -4.70 12.25 -14.94
C LYS A 316 -4.82 11.23 -13.81
N LYS A 317 -4.67 9.92 -14.09
CA LYS A 317 -4.64 8.87 -13.06
C LYS A 317 -3.44 8.99 -12.10
N TRP A 318 -2.30 9.48 -12.59
CA TRP A 318 -1.11 9.70 -11.78
C TRP A 318 -1.14 11.02 -10.97
N ALA A 319 -1.97 11.98 -11.38
CA ALA A 319 -2.06 13.31 -10.76
C ALA A 319 -2.69 13.22 -9.37
#